data_AF-A0AAE1DNN4-F1
#
_entry.id   AF-A0AAE1DNN4-F1
#
_cell.length_a   1.000
_cell.length_b   1.000
_cell.length_c   1.000
_cell.angle_alpha   90.00
_cell.angle_beta   90.00
_cell.angle_gamma   90.00
#
_symmetry.space_group_name_H-M   'P 1'
#
loop_
_entity.id
_entity.type
_entity.pdbx_description
1 polymer ?
#
loop_
_entity_poly.entity_id
_entity_poly.type
_entity_poly.pdbx_seq_one_letter_code
_entity_poly.pdbx_strand_id
1 'polypeptide(L)'
;MRSFLGLASFYRRYVPHFSTISSPLTDATRKGMPKIINWEEARLKAFENLKAALTSKPVLKLPDFEKPFILSTDAIDTGLGAILTHDHDGEKFPVVYLSRKLLPREQRYSVVEKECLAHVWAMKSLNTYLWGREFVIETDHAPLLYLNRARSENGKLMRWSLLLSQNRFQLRSVKGRDNHGPDFLSRT
;
A
#
# COMPACT_ATOMS: atom_id res chain seq x y z
N MET A 1 -9.21 8.89 -5.95
CA MET A 1 -10.58 8.53 -5.50
C MET A 1 -10.94 7.06 -5.76
N ARG A 2 -10.93 6.57 -7.01
CA ARG A 2 -11.27 5.16 -7.30
C ARG A 2 -10.39 4.17 -6.54
N SER A 3 -9.11 4.51 -6.36
CA SER A 3 -8.13 3.77 -5.57
C SER A 3 -8.61 3.61 -4.12
N PHE A 4 -8.91 4.73 -3.43
CA PHE A 4 -9.47 4.72 -2.07
C PHE A 4 -10.76 3.89 -1.96
N LEU A 5 -11.69 4.03 -2.90
CA LEU A 5 -12.92 3.21 -2.91
C LEU A 5 -12.63 1.71 -3.11
N GLY A 6 -11.59 1.38 -3.86
CA GLY A 6 -11.10 0.00 -4.00
C GLY A 6 -10.64 -0.57 -2.65
N LEU A 7 -9.82 0.17 -1.90
CA LEU A 7 -9.38 -0.22 -0.55
C LEU A 7 -10.55 -0.37 0.40
N ALA A 8 -11.44 0.63 0.43
CA ALA A 8 -12.61 0.60 1.29
C ALA A 8 -13.53 -0.58 0.95
N SER A 9 -13.68 -0.89 -0.34
CA SER A 9 -14.48 -2.02 -0.82
C SER A 9 -13.88 -3.38 -0.44
N PHE A 10 -12.55 -3.51 -0.39
CA PHE A 10 -11.89 -4.73 0.09
C PHE A 10 -12.33 -5.08 1.52
N TYR A 11 -12.46 -4.08 2.38
CA TYR A 11 -12.92 -4.24 3.77
C TYR A 11 -14.43 -4.07 3.96
N ARG A 12 -15.24 -4.03 2.88
CA ARG A 12 -16.69 -3.73 2.96
C ARG A 12 -17.48 -4.58 3.95
N ARG A 13 -17.08 -5.84 4.17
CA ARG A 13 -17.74 -6.77 5.11
C ARG A 13 -17.61 -6.33 6.58
N TYR A 14 -16.60 -5.51 6.87
CA TYR A 14 -16.27 -5.00 8.19
C TYR A 14 -16.81 -3.59 8.44
N VAL A 15 -17.47 -2.99 7.43
CA VAL A 15 -18.02 -1.64 7.49
C VAL A 15 -19.55 -1.73 7.40
N PRO A 16 -20.28 -1.52 8.52
CA PRO A 16 -21.73 -1.52 8.51
C PRO A 16 -22.28 -0.51 7.50
N HIS A 17 -23.31 -0.91 6.74
CA HIS A 17 -23.96 -0.06 5.73
C HIS A 17 -23.00 0.52 4.67
N PHE A 18 -21.92 -0.21 4.33
CA PHE A 18 -20.93 0.24 3.36
C PHE A 18 -21.53 0.75 2.04
N SER A 19 -22.51 0.05 1.46
CA SER A 19 -23.16 0.46 0.20
C SER A 19 -23.82 1.84 0.32
N THR A 20 -24.54 2.09 1.41
CA THR A 20 -25.19 3.37 1.69
C THR A 20 -24.16 4.49 1.89
N ILE A 21 -23.11 4.23 2.67
CA ILE A 21 -22.05 5.22 2.95
C ILE A 21 -21.27 5.55 1.68
N SER A 22 -20.93 4.54 0.88
CA SER A 22 -20.08 4.70 -0.31
C SER A 22 -20.84 5.24 -1.53
N SER A 23 -22.19 5.16 -1.57
CA SER A 23 -23.02 5.57 -2.71
C SER A 23 -22.67 6.95 -3.28
N PRO A 24 -22.56 8.02 -2.46
CA PRO A 24 -22.26 9.37 -2.99
C PRO A 24 -20.90 9.45 -3.71
N LEU A 25 -19.94 8.63 -3.30
CA LEU A 25 -18.60 8.56 -3.87
C LEU A 25 -18.54 7.63 -5.09
N THR A 26 -19.26 6.50 -5.07
CA THR A 26 -19.35 5.62 -6.23
C THR A 26 -20.05 6.33 -7.39
N ASP A 27 -21.09 7.11 -7.10
CA ASP A 27 -21.84 7.86 -8.12
C ASP A 27 -20.98 8.94 -8.76
N ALA A 28 -20.15 9.62 -7.96
CA ALA A 28 -19.19 10.60 -8.44
C ALA A 28 -18.04 10.00 -9.29
N THR A 29 -17.84 8.67 -9.26
CA THR A 29 -16.76 8.00 -9.99
C THR A 29 -17.23 7.16 -11.18
N ARG A 30 -18.54 7.16 -11.49
CA ARG A 30 -19.14 6.47 -12.64
C ARG A 30 -18.57 6.95 -13.98
N LYS A 31 -18.66 6.10 -15.00
CA LYS A 31 -18.27 6.44 -16.37
C LYS A 31 -19.12 7.61 -16.87
N GLY A 32 -18.48 8.65 -17.39
CA GLY A 32 -19.16 9.87 -17.87
C GLY A 32 -19.19 11.03 -16.88
N MET A 33 -18.80 10.83 -15.61
CA MET A 33 -18.68 11.93 -14.64
C MET A 33 -17.38 12.74 -14.84
N PRO A 34 -17.37 14.03 -14.43
CA PRO A 34 -16.17 14.87 -14.46
C PRO A 34 -15.01 14.27 -13.64
N LYS A 35 -13.77 14.49 -14.08
CA LYS A 35 -12.57 14.08 -13.33
C LYS A 35 -12.43 14.83 -12.00
N ILE A 36 -12.88 16.09 -11.96
CA ILE A 36 -12.90 16.91 -10.75
C ILE A 36 -14.19 16.61 -10.01
N ILE A 37 -14.06 16.04 -8.81
CA ILE A 37 -15.19 15.71 -7.95
C ILE A 37 -15.60 16.98 -7.21
N ASN A 38 -16.87 17.36 -7.29
CA ASN A 38 -17.42 18.39 -6.43
C ASN A 38 -17.57 17.83 -4.99
N TRP A 39 -16.93 18.45 -4.01
CA TRP A 39 -16.92 17.97 -2.63
C TRP A 39 -18.09 18.55 -1.82
N GLU A 40 -19.29 18.15 -2.19
CA GLU A 40 -20.50 18.44 -1.43
C GLU A 40 -20.50 17.73 -0.08
N GLU A 41 -21.28 18.25 0.87
CA GLU A 41 -21.34 17.76 2.25
C GLU A 41 -21.58 16.24 2.33
N ALA A 42 -22.47 15.69 1.49
CA ALA A 42 -22.74 14.26 1.44
C ALA A 42 -21.50 13.42 1.05
N ARG A 43 -20.68 13.90 0.10
CA ARG A 43 -19.46 13.21 -0.34
C ARG A 43 -18.34 13.34 0.67
N LEU A 44 -18.20 14.51 1.30
CA LEU A 44 -17.23 14.72 2.37
C LEU A 44 -17.54 13.82 3.57
N LYS A 45 -18.81 13.78 4.00
CA LYS A 45 -19.28 12.90 5.08
C LYS A 45 -19.08 11.42 4.75
N ALA A 46 -19.39 11.00 3.52
CA ALA A 46 -19.11 9.65 3.06
C ALA A 46 -17.61 9.31 3.14
N PHE A 47 -16.74 10.22 2.71
CA PHE A 47 -15.30 10.01 2.73
C PHE A 47 -14.75 9.89 4.15
N GLU A 48 -15.11 10.82 5.05
CA GLU A 48 -14.67 10.77 6.45
C GLU A 48 -15.21 9.54 7.19
N ASN A 49 -16.45 9.12 6.92
CA ASN A 49 -17.01 7.89 7.50
C ASN A 49 -16.23 6.64 7.06
N LEU A 50 -15.90 6.52 5.77
CA LEU A 50 -15.10 5.40 5.28
C LEU A 50 -13.68 5.42 5.83
N LYS A 51 -13.07 6.60 5.92
CA LYS A 51 -11.75 6.77 6.53
C LYS A 51 -11.76 6.33 7.99
N ALA A 52 -12.74 6.80 8.78
CA ALA A 52 -12.90 6.41 10.17
C ALA A 52 -13.07 4.89 10.32
N ALA A 53 -13.86 4.25 9.44
CA ALA A 53 -14.04 2.81 9.45
C ALA A 53 -12.74 2.03 9.13
N LEU A 54 -11.92 2.52 8.19
CA LEU A 54 -10.63 1.90 7.86
C LEU A 54 -9.56 2.10 8.94
N THR A 55 -9.65 3.18 9.73
CA THR A 55 -8.69 3.50 10.80
C THR A 55 -9.16 3.07 12.19
N SER A 56 -10.23 2.28 12.29
CA SER A 56 -10.77 1.80 13.56
C SER A 56 -11.03 0.30 13.54
N LYS A 57 -11.35 -0.27 14.71
CA LYS A 57 -11.76 -1.67 14.81
C LYS A 57 -13.08 -1.86 14.04
N PRO A 58 -13.27 -3.00 13.35
CA PRO A 58 -12.41 -4.19 13.36
C PRO A 58 -11.38 -4.23 12.22
N VAL A 59 -11.30 -3.20 11.36
CA VAL A 59 -10.39 -3.16 10.21
C VAL A 59 -8.95 -2.95 10.67
N LEU A 60 -8.67 -1.87 11.41
CA LEU A 60 -7.34 -1.61 11.94
C LEU A 60 -7.09 -2.49 13.17
N LYS A 61 -6.07 -3.34 13.11
CA LYS A 61 -5.68 -4.25 14.19
C LYS A 61 -4.39 -3.82 14.86
N LEU A 62 -4.26 -4.18 16.13
CA LEU A 62 -3.02 -4.00 16.88
C LEU A 62 -1.94 -4.95 16.33
N PRO A 63 -0.66 -4.56 16.36
CA PRO A 63 0.44 -5.43 15.97
C PRO A 63 0.51 -6.65 16.90
N ASP A 64 0.71 -7.82 16.30
CA ASP A 64 1.00 -9.08 16.98
C ASP A 64 2.43 -9.50 16.62
N PHE A 65 3.38 -9.24 17.51
CA PHE A 65 4.80 -9.46 17.25
C PHE A 65 5.21 -10.94 17.21
N GLU A 66 4.31 -11.85 17.61
CA GLU A 66 4.52 -13.30 17.51
C GLU A 66 4.18 -13.83 16.10
N LYS A 67 3.54 -13.01 15.26
CA LYS A 67 3.16 -13.38 13.90
C LYS A 67 4.04 -12.66 12.87
N PRO A 68 4.33 -13.29 11.73
CA PRO A 68 5.03 -12.63 10.65
C PRO A 68 4.18 -11.47 10.11
N PHE A 69 4.84 -10.36 9.84
CA PHE A 69 4.22 -9.25 9.13
C PHE A 69 4.22 -9.48 7.63
N ILE A 70 3.23 -8.91 6.95
CA ILE A 70 3.18 -8.84 5.49
C ILE A 70 3.25 -7.36 5.11
N LEU A 71 4.36 -6.98 4.48
CA LEU A 71 4.59 -5.65 3.95
C LEU A 71 4.25 -5.65 2.47
N SER A 72 3.29 -4.82 2.10
CA SER A 72 2.95 -4.60 0.70
C SER A 72 3.27 -3.12 0.39
N THR A 73 3.94 -2.86 -0.73
CA THR A 73 4.30 -1.49 -1.16
C THR A 73 3.91 -1.26 -2.60
N ASP A 74 3.76 0.00 -2.98
CA ASP A 74 3.53 0.40 -4.37
C ASP A 74 4.05 1.82 -4.59
N ALA A 75 4.43 2.12 -5.83
CA ALA A 75 4.88 3.42 -6.26
C ALA A 75 4.13 3.91 -7.49
N ILE A 76 3.78 5.19 -7.48
CA ILE A 76 3.33 5.90 -8.68
C ILE A 76 4.25 7.07 -8.97
N ASP A 77 3.99 7.79 -10.06
CA ASP A 77 4.81 8.91 -10.48
C ASP A 77 4.90 10.06 -9.47
N THR A 78 3.92 10.20 -8.57
CA THR A 78 3.84 11.30 -7.61
C THR A 78 4.10 10.89 -6.16
N GLY A 79 4.08 9.60 -5.84
CA GLY A 79 4.03 9.14 -4.46
C GLY A 79 4.32 7.65 -4.27
N LEU A 80 4.56 7.31 -3.01
CA LEU A 80 4.80 5.96 -2.51
C LEU A 80 3.71 5.61 -1.50
N GLY A 81 3.27 4.35 -1.52
CA GLY A 81 2.34 3.77 -0.56
C GLY A 81 2.92 2.49 0.05
N ALA A 82 2.62 2.25 1.32
CA ALA A 82 2.90 0.98 1.96
C ALA A 82 1.82 0.63 2.99
N ILE A 83 1.55 -0.66 3.12
CA ILE A 83 0.65 -1.20 4.15
C ILE A 83 1.36 -2.35 4.84
N LEU A 84 1.42 -2.28 6.16
CA LEU A 84 1.82 -3.39 7.02
C LEU A 84 0.56 -4.11 7.47
N THR A 85 0.49 -5.42 7.21
CA THR A 85 -0.68 -6.24 7.55
C THR A 85 -0.30 -7.50 8.32
N HIS A 86 -1.28 -8.07 9.02
CA HIS A 86 -1.23 -9.45 9.50
C HIS A 86 -2.29 -10.29 8.80
N ASP A 87 -1.96 -11.56 8.59
CA ASP A 87 -2.96 -12.57 8.26
C ASP A 87 -3.73 -12.95 9.53
N HIS A 88 -5.06 -12.82 9.45
CA HIS A 88 -5.98 -13.37 10.42
C HIS A 88 -6.98 -14.25 9.68
N ASP A 89 -6.83 -15.56 9.86
CA ASP A 89 -7.73 -16.58 9.32
C ASP A 89 -7.89 -16.50 7.78
N GLY A 90 -6.79 -16.22 7.07
CA GLY A 90 -6.75 -16.10 5.62
C GLY A 90 -7.11 -14.72 5.08
N GLU A 91 -7.37 -13.74 5.95
CA GLU A 91 -7.63 -12.35 5.58
C GLU A 91 -6.59 -11.40 6.14
N LYS A 92 -6.13 -10.48 5.28
CA LYS A 92 -5.13 -9.49 5.67
C LYS A 92 -5.80 -8.30 6.33
N PHE A 93 -5.37 -7.99 7.55
CA PHE A 93 -5.81 -6.81 8.27
C PHE A 93 -4.66 -5.81 8.44
N PRO A 94 -4.92 -4.52 8.21
CA PRO A 94 -3.96 -3.45 8.35
C PRO A 94 -3.56 -3.24 9.82
N VAL A 95 -2.27 -3.06 10.02
CA VAL A 95 -1.65 -2.61 11.26
C VAL A 95 -1.19 -1.16 11.11
N VAL A 96 -0.56 -0.85 9.98
CA VAL A 96 -0.06 0.49 9.66
C VAL A 96 -0.28 0.80 8.18
N TYR A 97 -0.75 2.02 7.91
CA TYR A 97 -0.77 2.62 6.58
C TYR A 97 0.30 3.70 6.49
N LEU A 98 1.11 3.69 5.43
CA LEU A 98 2.11 4.72 5.17
C LEU A 98 1.92 5.28 3.76
N SER A 99 2.12 6.58 3.61
CA SER A 99 2.22 7.23 2.31
C SER A 99 3.20 8.39 2.35
N ARG A 100 3.87 8.65 1.22
CA ARG A 100 4.83 9.76 1.09
C ARG A 100 4.83 10.28 -0.36
N LYS A 101 4.86 11.60 -0.53
CA LYS A 101 5.08 12.20 -1.86
C LYS A 101 6.52 12.00 -2.33
N LEU A 102 6.70 11.69 -3.60
CA LEU A 102 8.02 11.64 -4.22
C LEU A 102 8.61 13.03 -4.36
N LEU A 103 9.88 13.17 -4.03
CA LEU A 103 10.64 14.40 -4.30
C LEU A 103 10.75 14.61 -5.82
N PRO A 104 10.91 15.85 -6.32
CA PRO A 104 11.03 16.11 -7.76
C PRO A 104 12.11 15.29 -8.47
N ARG A 105 13.20 14.96 -7.77
CA ARG A 105 14.27 14.08 -8.27
C ARG A 105 13.86 12.61 -8.34
N GLU A 106 13.04 12.14 -7.41
CA GLU A 106 12.58 10.75 -7.33
C GLU A 106 11.44 10.49 -8.33
N GLN A 107 10.66 11.52 -8.68
CA GLN A 107 9.64 11.42 -9.74
C GLN A 107 10.24 11.07 -11.11
N ARG A 108 11.51 11.43 -11.34
CA ARG A 108 12.27 11.12 -12.56
C ARG A 108 12.89 9.72 -12.56
N TYR A 109 12.76 8.96 -11.48
CA TYR A 109 13.25 7.60 -11.42
C TYR A 109 12.46 6.68 -12.34
N SER A 110 13.14 5.64 -12.85
CA SER A 110 12.46 4.59 -13.61
C SER A 110 11.45 3.86 -12.74
N VAL A 111 10.50 3.15 -13.34
CA VAL A 111 9.48 2.37 -12.61
C VAL A 111 10.15 1.41 -11.61
N VAL A 112 11.17 0.67 -12.05
CA VAL A 112 11.93 -0.27 -11.21
C VAL A 112 12.60 0.45 -10.04
N GLU A 113 13.17 1.64 -10.27
CA GLU A 113 13.80 2.43 -9.21
C GLU A 113 12.77 2.97 -8.21
N LYS A 114 11.58 3.37 -8.66
CA LYS A 114 10.49 3.82 -7.79
C LYS A 114 9.97 2.69 -6.92
N GLU A 115 9.78 1.50 -7.48
CA GLU A 115 9.38 0.31 -6.73
C GLU A 115 10.42 -0.08 -5.68
N CYS A 116 11.70 -0.12 -6.06
CA CYS A 116 12.77 -0.41 -5.11
C CYS A 116 12.85 0.66 -3.99
N LEU A 117 12.66 1.93 -4.34
CA LEU A 117 12.59 3.02 -3.38
C LEU A 117 11.40 2.83 -2.42
N ALA A 118 10.25 2.36 -2.89
CA ALA A 118 9.08 2.08 -2.06
C ALA A 118 9.41 1.06 -0.96
N HIS A 119 10.03 -0.06 -1.32
CA HIS A 119 10.47 -1.07 -0.35
C HIS A 119 11.47 -0.52 0.67
N VAL A 120 12.53 0.16 0.20
CA VAL A 120 13.57 0.71 1.07
C VAL A 120 12.98 1.74 2.04
N TRP A 121 12.12 2.63 1.54
CA TRP A 121 11.48 3.65 2.36
C TRP A 121 10.53 3.03 3.38
N ALA A 122 9.69 2.07 2.97
CA ALA A 122 8.74 1.42 3.86
C ALA A 122 9.44 0.64 4.97
N MET A 123 10.48 -0.14 4.64
CA MET A 123 11.26 -0.88 5.63
C MET A 123 11.96 0.03 6.63
N LYS A 124 12.55 1.15 6.16
CA LYS A 124 13.15 2.14 7.06
C LYS A 124 12.11 2.78 7.98
N SER A 125 10.94 3.10 7.45
CA SER A 125 9.85 3.74 8.20
C SER A 125 9.23 2.79 9.23
N LEU A 126 9.22 1.49 8.92
CA LEU A 126 8.66 0.43 9.75
C LEU A 126 9.72 -0.35 10.55
N ASN A 127 10.92 0.22 10.69
CA ASN A 127 12.04 -0.46 11.35
C ASN A 127 11.67 -0.94 12.76
N THR A 128 10.90 -0.15 13.52
CA THR A 128 10.42 -0.52 14.86
C THR A 128 9.59 -1.82 14.87
N TYR A 129 8.87 -2.12 13.78
CA TYR A 129 8.07 -3.34 13.64
C TYR A 129 8.90 -4.50 13.08
N LEU A 130 9.71 -4.23 12.06
CA LEU A 130 10.35 -5.26 11.23
C LEU A 130 11.75 -5.67 11.70
N TRP A 131 12.45 -4.83 12.46
CA TRP A 131 13.83 -5.09 12.84
C TRP A 131 13.98 -6.38 13.64
N GLY A 132 14.92 -7.23 13.22
CA GLY A 132 15.22 -8.51 13.87
C GLY A 132 14.16 -9.60 13.68
N ARG A 133 13.11 -9.36 12.87
CA ARG A 133 12.02 -10.30 12.63
C ARG A 133 12.00 -10.78 11.19
N GLU A 134 11.38 -11.94 10.98
CA GLU A 134 11.05 -12.42 9.66
C GLU A 134 9.71 -11.86 9.20
N PHE A 135 9.66 -11.38 7.96
CA PHE A 135 8.42 -10.86 7.35
C PHE A 135 8.38 -11.17 5.86
N VAL A 136 7.21 -10.99 5.26
CA VAL A 136 7.00 -11.19 3.82
C VAL A 136 6.85 -9.84 3.15
N ILE A 137 7.54 -9.63 2.03
CA ILE A 137 7.28 -8.51 1.13
C ILE A 137 6.45 -9.04 -0.03
N GLU A 138 5.27 -8.46 -0.23
CA GLU A 138 4.43 -8.74 -1.39
C GLU A 138 4.63 -7.66 -2.45
N THR A 139 4.91 -8.08 -3.68
CA THR A 139 5.08 -7.21 -4.84
C THR A 139 4.48 -7.87 -6.07
N ASP A 140 3.86 -7.07 -6.93
CA ASP A 140 3.42 -7.49 -8.27
C ASP A 140 4.52 -7.31 -9.33
N HIS A 141 5.64 -6.66 -8.96
CA HIS A 141 6.72 -6.35 -9.88
C HIS A 141 7.83 -7.41 -9.86
N ALA A 142 7.68 -8.41 -10.73
CA ALA A 142 8.62 -9.52 -10.92
C ALA A 142 10.12 -9.14 -11.08
N PRO A 143 10.52 -8.01 -11.70
CA PRO A 143 11.92 -7.61 -11.79
C PRO A 143 12.63 -7.44 -10.45
N LEU A 144 11.91 -7.13 -9.37
CA LEU A 144 12.50 -7.04 -8.03
C LEU A 144 12.90 -8.41 -7.46
N LEU A 145 12.26 -9.50 -7.89
CA LEU A 145 12.72 -10.87 -7.60
C LEU A 145 14.11 -11.12 -8.18
N TYR A 146 14.48 -10.38 -9.23
CA TYR A 146 15.76 -10.44 -9.91
C TYR A 146 16.68 -9.27 -9.53
N LEU A 147 16.46 -8.62 -8.39
CA LEU A 147 17.37 -7.59 -7.85
C LEU A 147 18.83 -8.09 -7.86
N ASN A 148 19.08 -9.37 -7.62
CA ASN A 148 20.42 -9.97 -7.70
C ASN A 148 21.07 -9.86 -9.08
N ARG A 149 20.30 -9.87 -10.18
CA ARG A 149 20.80 -9.69 -11.55
C ARG A 149 20.98 -8.22 -11.91
N ALA A 150 20.07 -7.33 -11.47
CA ALA A 150 20.16 -5.89 -11.74
C ALA A 150 21.23 -5.14 -10.93
N ARG A 151 21.79 -5.78 -9.87
CA ARG A 151 22.89 -5.24 -9.05
C ARG A 151 24.14 -4.89 -9.86
N SER A 152 24.39 -5.51 -11.00
CA SER A 152 25.63 -5.34 -11.76
C SER A 152 25.70 -4.06 -12.61
N GLU A 153 24.58 -3.40 -12.89
CA GLU A 153 24.53 -2.29 -13.86
C GLU A 153 24.10 -0.94 -13.26
N ASN A 154 23.45 -0.91 -12.09
CA ASN A 154 23.00 0.33 -11.44
C ASN A 154 23.43 0.41 -9.97
N GLY A 155 24.40 1.29 -9.68
CA GLY A 155 24.96 1.48 -8.34
C GLY A 155 23.94 1.89 -7.27
N LYS A 156 22.83 2.56 -7.67
CA LYS A 156 21.74 2.92 -6.74
C LYS A 156 20.97 1.69 -6.29
N LEU A 157 20.59 0.81 -7.23
CA LEU A 157 19.92 -0.45 -6.94
C LEU A 157 20.82 -1.38 -6.13
N MET A 158 22.13 -1.42 -6.41
CA MET A 158 23.09 -2.16 -5.60
C MET A 158 23.09 -1.69 -4.15
N ARG A 159 23.20 -0.38 -3.91
CA ARG A 159 23.18 0.19 -2.54
C ARG A 159 21.87 -0.13 -1.81
N TRP A 160 20.75 -0.03 -2.50
CA TRP A 160 19.45 -0.37 -1.92
C TRP A 160 19.31 -1.86 -1.64
N SER A 161 19.80 -2.73 -2.52
CA SER A 161 19.80 -4.18 -2.29
C SER A 161 20.59 -4.58 -1.05
N LEU A 162 21.72 -3.91 -0.77
CA LEU A 162 22.51 -4.13 0.43
C LEU A 162 21.73 -3.70 1.69
N LEU A 163 21.04 -2.56 1.64
CA LEU A 163 20.19 -2.11 2.76
C LEU A 163 19.03 -3.06 3.02
N LEU A 164 18.39 -3.56 1.96
CA LEU A 164 17.32 -4.54 2.08
C LEU A 164 17.86 -5.82 2.73
N SER A 165 19.02 -6.32 2.31
CA SER A 165 19.62 -7.56 2.82
C SER A 165 19.99 -7.56 4.31
N GLN A 166 19.94 -6.41 4.99
CA GLN A 166 20.11 -6.34 6.45
C GLN A 166 18.91 -6.94 7.21
N ASN A 167 17.77 -7.06 6.54
CA ASN A 167 16.55 -7.60 7.13
C ASN A 167 16.27 -9.01 6.63
N ARG A 168 15.61 -9.83 7.45
CA ARG A 168 15.19 -11.17 7.07
C ARG A 168 13.79 -11.10 6.47
N PHE A 169 13.70 -11.12 5.15
CA PHE A 169 12.40 -11.12 4.48
C PHE A 169 12.33 -12.12 3.33
N GLN A 170 11.11 -12.57 3.05
CA GLN A 170 10.79 -13.38 1.88
C GLN A 170 10.02 -12.53 0.88
N LEU A 171 10.43 -12.56 -0.39
CA LEU A 171 9.65 -11.96 -1.46
C LEU A 171 8.58 -12.93 -1.95
N ARG A 172 7.33 -12.48 -1.96
CA ARG A 172 6.21 -13.21 -2.53
C ARG A 172 5.64 -12.41 -3.69
N SER A 173 5.63 -13.01 -4.87
CA SER A 173 4.91 -12.42 -6.00
C SER A 173 3.42 -12.62 -5.80
N VAL A 174 2.68 -11.52 -5.83
CA VAL A 174 1.23 -11.54 -5.79
C VAL A 174 0.75 -10.97 -7.13
N LYS A 175 -0.25 -11.59 -7.76
CA LYS A 175 -0.84 -11.01 -8.97
C LYS A 175 -1.35 -9.62 -8.60
N GLY A 176 -1.11 -8.58 -9.41
CA GLY A 176 -1.54 -7.21 -9.08
C GLY A 176 -3.03 -7.09 -8.77
N ARG A 177 -3.85 -8.03 -9.24
CA ARG A 177 -5.27 -8.13 -8.88
C ARG A 177 -5.50 -8.47 -7.40
N ASP A 178 -4.61 -9.22 -6.75
CA ASP A 178 -4.71 -9.66 -5.36
C ASP A 178 -3.87 -8.78 -4.40
N ASN A 179 -3.09 -7.83 -4.94
CA ASN A 179 -2.35 -6.81 -4.17
C ASN A 179 -3.25 -5.63 -3.75
N HIS A 180 -4.41 -5.95 -3.19
CA HIS A 180 -5.50 -5.01 -2.86
C HIS A 180 -5.19 -4.00 -1.75
N GLY A 181 -3.94 -3.83 -1.32
CA GLY A 181 -3.61 -2.85 -0.29
C GLY A 181 -2.90 -1.64 -0.90
N PRO A 182 -1.64 -1.83 -1.31
CA PRO A 182 -0.77 -0.73 -1.75
C PRO A 182 -1.23 -0.04 -3.02
N ASP A 183 -1.77 -0.83 -3.98
CA ASP A 183 -2.37 -0.35 -5.24
C ASP A 183 -3.38 0.79 -5.02
N PHE A 184 -4.01 0.83 -3.86
CA PHE A 184 -5.03 1.81 -3.55
C PHE A 184 -4.51 3.07 -2.85
N LEU A 185 -3.34 3.01 -2.22
CA LEU A 185 -2.72 4.13 -1.51
C LEU A 185 -1.76 4.93 -2.38
N SER A 186 -1.07 4.25 -3.29
CA SER A 186 -0.13 4.88 -4.21
C SER A 186 -0.88 5.75 -5.24
N ARG A 187 -1.97 5.25 -5.85
CA ARG A 187 -2.72 5.83 -6.99
C ARG A 187 -3.55 7.09 -6.67
N THR A 188 -3.03 8.03 -5.88
CA THR A 188 -3.72 9.27 -5.48
C THR A 188 -3.25 10.48 -6.26
#